data_AF-A0A1R3KR29-F1
#
_entry.id   AF-A0A1R3KR29-F1
#
_cell.length_a   1.000
_cell.length_b   1.000
_cell.length_c   1.000
_cell.angle_alpha   90.00
_cell.angle_beta   90.00
_cell.angle_gamma   90.00
#
_symmetry.space_group_name_H-M   'P 1'
#
loop_
_entity.id
_entity.type
_entity.pdbx_description
1 polymer ?
#
loop_
_entity_poly.entity_id
_entity_poly.type
_entity_poly.pdbx_seq_one_letter_code
_entity_poly.pdbx_strand_id
1 'polypeptide(L)'
;MNPANRDFVLEIIGEVRQAYVVTTKPTALASIYANNRINDGDSSTVHRLTILLRASQEETTPQNLQPVRVLVLNAGGIQNPDFPQVFYELCEQHDPQFALVTETRLGGPQA
;
A
#
# COMPACT_ATOMS: atom_id res chain seq x y z
N MET A 1 -25.90 9.32 -1.29
CA MET A 1 -24.46 9.63 -1.13
C MET A 1 -24.12 9.45 0.34
N ASN A 2 -23.28 8.47 0.70
CA ASN A 2 -22.99 8.18 2.11
C ASN A 2 -21.70 8.93 2.52
N PRO A 3 -21.76 9.93 3.42
CA PRO A 3 -20.64 10.84 3.71
C PRO A 3 -19.55 10.24 4.63
N ALA A 4 -19.61 8.93 4.94
CA ALA A 4 -18.77 8.30 5.96
C ALA A 4 -17.55 7.51 5.41
N ASN A 5 -17.43 7.29 4.10
CA ASN A 5 -16.25 6.62 3.54
C ASN A 5 -15.15 7.64 3.24
N ARG A 6 -14.08 7.60 4.02
CA ARG A 6 -12.82 8.28 3.70
C ARG A 6 -11.92 7.26 3.02
N ASP A 7 -11.84 7.33 1.71
CA ASP A 7 -11.02 6.48 0.88
C ASP A 7 -9.69 7.18 0.53
N PHE A 8 -8.60 6.43 0.63
CA PHE A 8 -7.31 6.81 0.06
C PHE A 8 -7.08 5.95 -1.16
N VAL A 9 -6.89 6.58 -2.31
CA VAL A 9 -6.54 5.90 -3.56
C VAL A 9 -5.13 6.28 -3.94
N LEU A 10 -4.27 5.29 -4.11
CA LEU A 10 -2.91 5.44 -4.58
C LEU A 10 -2.76 4.66 -5.88
N GLU A 11 -2.27 5.32 -6.92
CA GLU A 11 -1.93 4.70 -8.19
C GLU A 11 -0.41 4.66 -8.33
N ILE A 12 0.10 3.47 -8.60
CA ILE A 12 1.51 3.16 -8.67
C ILE A 12 1.75 2.66 -10.08
N ILE A 13 2.50 3.44 -10.85
CA ILE A 13 2.97 3.06 -12.17
C ILE A 13 3.90 1.85 -12.03
N GLY A 14 3.61 0.81 -12.81
CA GLY A 14 4.42 -0.39 -12.89
C GLY A 14 5.79 -0.12 -13.52
N GLU A 15 6.75 -1.02 -13.34
CA GLU A 15 8.15 -0.90 -13.76
C GLU A 15 8.94 0.27 -13.13
N VAL A 16 8.25 1.23 -12.52
CA VAL A 16 8.84 2.37 -11.79
C VAL A 16 8.97 2.00 -10.32
N ARG A 17 10.22 1.85 -9.86
CA ARG A 17 10.54 1.69 -8.44
C ARG A 17 10.17 2.96 -7.68
N GLN A 18 9.22 2.84 -6.77
CA GLN A 18 8.70 3.97 -5.99
C GLN A 18 8.14 3.51 -4.66
N ALA A 19 8.23 4.38 -3.66
CA ALA A 19 7.78 4.13 -2.31
C ALA A 19 6.85 5.26 -1.83
N TYR A 20 5.82 4.89 -1.10
CA TYR A 20 4.86 5.80 -0.48
C TYR A 20 4.61 5.37 0.95
N VAL A 21 4.41 6.35 1.84
CA VAL A 21 3.92 6.09 3.20
C VAL A 21 2.54 6.67 3.32
N VAL A 22 1.55 5.81 3.51
CA VAL A 22 0.16 6.21 3.73
C VAL A 22 -0.11 6.14 5.23
N THR A 23 -0.40 7.27 5.84
CA THR A 23 -0.81 7.34 7.25
C THR A 23 -2.30 7.57 7.33
N THR A 24 -3.04 6.63 7.92
CA THR A 24 -4.47 6.77 8.12
C THR A 24 -4.75 7.80 9.22
N LYS A 25 -5.96 8.35 9.25
CA LYS A 25 -6.48 8.90 10.51
C LYS A 25 -6.58 7.77 11.54
N PRO A 26 -6.52 8.07 12.86
CA PRO A 26 -6.84 7.11 13.90
C PRO A 26 -8.14 6.35 13.56
N THR A 27 -8.06 5.03 13.48
CA THR A 27 -9.20 4.18 13.11
C THR A 27 -9.15 2.86 13.86
N ALA A 28 -10.33 2.32 14.18
CA ALA A 28 -10.45 0.95 14.71
C ALA A 28 -10.36 -0.09 13.60
N LEU A 29 -10.78 0.28 12.38
CA LEU A 29 -10.89 -0.64 11.26
C LEU A 29 -10.54 0.04 9.94
N ALA A 30 -9.65 -0.60 9.18
CA ALA A 30 -9.31 -0.25 7.82
C ALA A 30 -9.41 -1.48 6.93
N SER A 31 -9.82 -1.29 5.67
CA SER A 31 -9.78 -2.34 4.65
C SER A 31 -8.88 -1.88 3.52
N ILE A 32 -7.98 -2.77 3.10
CA ILE A 32 -7.01 -2.50 2.03
C ILE A 32 -7.38 -3.36 0.82
N TYR A 33 -7.53 -2.72 -0.32
CA TYR A 33 -7.85 -3.36 -1.59
C TYR A 33 -6.73 -3.04 -2.58
N ALA A 34 -6.10 -4.08 -3.12
CA ALA A 34 -5.13 -3.95 -4.21
C ALA A 34 -5.77 -4.48 -5.49
N ASN A 35 -5.72 -3.68 -6.55
CA ASN A 35 -6.13 -4.07 -7.89
C ASN A 35 -5.03 -3.70 -8.88
N ASN A 36 -4.76 -4.56 -9.85
CA ASN A 36 -3.77 -4.33 -10.89
C ASN A 36 -4.50 -4.21 -12.22
N ARG A 37 -4.18 -3.17 -12.99
CA ARG A 37 -4.67 -2.99 -14.35
C ARG A 37 -3.50 -3.09 -15.30
N ILE A 38 -3.68 -3.85 -16.36
CA ILE A 38 -2.77 -3.90 -17.50
C ILE A 38 -3.45 -3.11 -18.61
N ASN A 39 -2.73 -2.16 -19.20
CA ASN A 39 -3.18 -1.40 -20.35
C ASN A 39 -2.84 -2.18 -21.62
N ASP A 40 -3.86 -2.61 -22.37
CA ASP A 40 -3.66 -3.44 -23.57
C ASP A 40 -2.92 -2.71 -24.71
N GLY A 41 -2.91 -1.38 -24.71
CA GLY A 41 -2.28 -0.59 -25.77
C GLY A 41 -0.75 -0.54 -25.71
N ASP A 42 -0.18 -0.52 -24.50
CA ASP A 42 1.26 -0.38 -24.28
C ASP A 42 1.83 -1.41 -23.29
N SER A 43 0.99 -2.36 -22.84
CA SER A 43 1.31 -3.34 -21.80
C SER A 43 1.76 -2.73 -20.47
N SER A 44 1.52 -1.43 -20.26
CA SER A 44 1.84 -0.78 -18.99
C SER A 44 0.96 -1.33 -17.88
N THR A 45 1.55 -1.47 -16.69
CA THR A 45 0.80 -1.91 -15.51
C THR A 45 0.58 -0.72 -14.59
N VAL A 46 -0.61 -0.61 -14.01
CA VAL A 46 -0.92 0.33 -12.94
C VAL A 46 -1.46 -0.46 -11.75
N HIS A 47 -0.78 -0.37 -10.62
CA HIS A 47 -1.26 -0.91 -9.35
C HIS A 47 -2.07 0.15 -8.64
N ARG A 48 -3.34 -0.13 -8.41
CA ARG A 48 -4.27 0.73 -7.70
C ARG A 48 -4.52 0.16 -6.31
N LEU A 49 -4.06 0.88 -5.30
CA LEU A 49 -4.33 0.60 -3.90
C LEU A 49 -5.46 1.50 -3.40
N THR A 50 -6.45 0.91 -2.74
CA THR A 50 -7.51 1.63 -2.05
C THR A 50 -7.51 1.27 -0.57
N ILE A 51 -7.40 2.26 0.31
CA ILE A 51 -7.54 2.08 1.76
C ILE A 51 -8.85 2.74 2.18
N LEU A 52 -9.78 1.93 2.67
CA LEU A 52 -11.06 2.39 3.20
C LEU A 52 -11.00 2.43 4.72
N LEU A 53 -11.20 3.61 5.30
CA LEU A 53 -11.40 3.74 6.74
C LEU A 53 -12.88 3.58 7.05
N ARG A 54 -13.23 2.66 7.95
CA ARG A 54 -14.61 2.52 8.40
C ARG A 54 -14.83 3.40 9.63
N ALA A 55 -15.85 4.26 9.58
CA ALA A 55 -16.33 4.94 10.77
C ALA A 55 -16.86 3.89 11.76
N SER A 56 -16.43 3.96 13.02
CA SER A 56 -17.07 3.18 14.08
C SER A 56 -18.53 3.65 14.17
N GLN A 57 -19.49 2.73 14.10
CA GLN A 57 -20.90 3.02 14.32
C GLN A 57 -21.26 3.05 15.81
N GLU A 58 -20.30 2.77 16.69
CA GLU A 58 -20.53 2.74 18.14
C GLU A 58 -20.29 4.13 18.77
N GLU A 59 -21.25 4.56 19.59
CA GLU A 59 -21.26 5.84 20.33
C GLU A 59 -20.10 5.99 21.33
N THR A 60 -19.32 4.93 21.56
CA THR A 60 -18.10 4.94 22.36
C THR A 60 -16.89 4.75 21.45
N THR A 61 -16.41 5.85 20.87
CA THR A 61 -15.13 5.81 20.15
C THR A 61 -14.04 5.39 21.14
N PRO A 62 -13.27 4.31 20.89
CA PRO A 62 -12.21 3.91 21.81
C PRO A 62 -11.26 5.08 22.04
N GLN A 63 -10.99 5.41 23.31
CA GLN A 63 -10.25 6.63 23.67
C GLN A 63 -8.77 6.65 23.23
N ASN A 64 -8.27 5.61 22.56
CA ASN A 64 -6.88 5.49 22.13
C ASN A 64 -6.75 4.84 20.74
N LEU A 65 -7.51 5.30 19.74
CA LEU A 65 -7.23 4.89 18.37
C LEU A 65 -5.89 5.48 17.92
N GLN A 66 -5.06 4.65 17.30
CA GLN A 66 -3.79 5.08 16.71
C GLN A 66 -3.90 5.13 15.18
N PRO A 67 -3.20 6.07 14.52
CA PRO A 67 -2.98 6.02 13.08
C PRO A 67 -2.31 4.70 12.68
N VAL A 68 -2.68 4.17 11.51
CA VAL A 68 -1.96 3.08 10.87
C VAL A 68 -1.11 3.66 9.74
N ARG A 69 0.18 3.39 9.77
CA ARG A 69 1.16 3.69 8.72
C ARG A 69 1.35 2.44 7.86
N VAL A 70 1.10 2.60 6.58
CA VAL A 70 1.30 1.55 5.57
C VAL A 70 2.40 2.02 4.63
N LEU A 71 3.49 1.28 4.58
CA LEU A 71 4.51 1.43 3.55
C LEU A 71 4.01 0.75 2.28
N VAL A 72 4.03 1.45 1.15
CA VAL A 72 3.62 0.90 -0.14
C VAL A 72 4.77 1.05 -1.11
N LEU A 73 5.24 -0.04 -1.69
CA LEU A 73 6.46 -0.09 -2.47
C LEU A 73 6.25 -0.88 -3.76
N ASN A 74 6.61 -0.30 -4.90
CA ASN A 74 6.87 -1.09 -6.10
C ASN A 74 8.33 -1.57 -6.06
N ALA A 75 8.54 -2.87 -5.92
CA ALA A 75 9.88 -3.45 -5.83
C ALA A 75 10.60 -3.45 -7.18
N GLY A 76 9.87 -3.56 -8.30
CA GLY A 76 10.47 -3.84 -9.61
C GLY A 76 11.32 -5.13 -9.61
N GLY A 77 10.99 -6.09 -8.73
CA GLY A 77 11.74 -7.30 -8.44
C GLY A 77 12.53 -7.24 -7.12
N ILE A 78 12.18 -8.10 -6.16
CA ILE A 78 12.88 -8.14 -4.86
C ILE A 78 14.28 -8.74 -4.92
N GLN A 79 14.64 -9.38 -6.04
CA GLN A 79 16.00 -9.86 -6.30
C GLN A 79 16.97 -8.73 -6.64
N ASN A 80 16.47 -7.51 -6.83
CA ASN A 80 17.31 -6.33 -6.94
C ASN A 80 18.17 -6.20 -5.66
N PRO A 81 19.50 -6.09 -5.78
CA PRO A 81 20.39 -6.04 -4.61
C PRO A 81 20.15 -4.81 -3.71
N ASP A 82 19.62 -3.72 -4.26
CA ASP A 82 19.31 -2.51 -3.50
C ASP A 82 18.04 -2.67 -2.65
N PHE A 83 17.14 -3.59 -3.04
CA PHE A 83 15.81 -3.70 -2.43
C PHE A 83 15.85 -3.94 -0.91
N PRO A 84 16.62 -4.92 -0.38
CA PRO A 84 16.64 -5.19 1.05
C PRO A 84 17.10 -3.97 1.87
N GLN A 85 18.12 -3.26 1.39
CA GLN A 85 18.63 -2.07 2.07
C GLN A 85 17.60 -0.93 2.07
N VAL A 86 17.07 -0.59 0.90
CA VAL A 86 16.06 0.48 0.76
C VAL A 86 14.81 0.15 1.58
N PHE A 87 14.36 -1.09 1.56
CA PHE A 87 13.21 -1.52 2.34
C PHE A 87 13.46 -1.40 3.85
N TYR A 88 14.64 -1.79 4.32
CA TYR A 88 15.02 -1.66 5.73
C TYR A 88 15.09 -0.19 6.16
N GLU A 89 15.75 0.67 5.39
CA GLU A 89 15.86 2.11 5.67
C GLU A 89 14.47 2.77 5.75
N LEU A 90 13.57 2.42 4.84
CA LEU A 90 12.18 2.92 4.86
C LEU A 90 11.40 2.43 6.09
N CYS A 91 11.64 1.19 6.53
CA CYS A 91 11.02 0.66 7.74
C CYS A 91 11.54 1.37 9.00
N GLU A 92 12.85 1.55 9.14
CA GLU A 92 13.46 2.27 10.26
C GLU A 92 13.00 3.74 10.29
N GLN A 93 12.96 4.41 9.13
CA GLN A 93 12.62 5.82 9.05
C GLN A 93 11.13 6.09 9.36
N HIS A 94 10.23 5.21 8.92
CA HIS A 94 8.79 5.46 8.96
C HIS A 94 8.00 4.60 9.95
N ASP A 95 8.63 3.58 10.53
CA ASP A 95 8.02 2.64 11.48
C ASP A 95 6.61 2.20 11.04
N PRO A 96 6.46 1.62 9.82
CA PRO A 96 5.16 1.22 9.31
C PRO A 96 4.65 -0.04 10.03
N GLN A 97 3.35 -0.12 10.30
CA GLN A 97 2.75 -1.34 10.85
C GLN A 97 2.53 -2.41 9.77
N PHE A 98 2.37 -1.98 8.51
CA PHE A 98 2.18 -2.87 7.37
C PHE A 98 3.01 -2.40 6.18
N ALA A 99 3.50 -3.35 5.40
CA ALA A 99 4.10 -3.08 4.09
C ALA A 99 3.32 -3.81 3.00
N LEU A 100 2.98 -3.09 1.93
CA LEU A 100 2.45 -3.66 0.69
C LEU A 100 3.51 -3.53 -0.40
N VAL A 101 3.98 -4.65 -0.91
CA VAL A 101 5.03 -4.69 -1.93
C VAL A 101 4.44 -5.25 -3.23
N THR A 102 4.50 -4.46 -4.30
CA THR A 102 4.09 -4.87 -5.66
C THR A 102 5.29 -5.24 -6.52
N GLU A 103 5.03 -5.98 -7.60
CA GLU A 103 6.04 -6.51 -8.53
C GLU A 103 7.22 -7.18 -7.82
N THR A 104 6.94 -8.11 -6.92
CA THR A 104 8.01 -8.82 -6.22
C THR A 104 8.85 -9.69 -7.17
N ARG A 105 8.26 -10.11 -8.31
CA ARG A 105 8.85 -11.01 -9.33
C ARG A 105 9.44 -12.27 -8.71
N LEU A 106 8.75 -12.78 -7.69
CA LEU A 106 9.03 -14.06 -7.05
C LEU A 106 8.55 -15.19 -7.97
N GLY A 107 9.34 -15.45 -9.00
CA GLY A 107 9.09 -16.46 -10.02
C GLY A 107 10.08 -16.25 -11.15
N GLY A 108 11.11 -17.09 -11.23
CA GLY A 108 11.95 -17.15 -12.43
C GLY A 108 11.15 -17.65 -13.64
N PRO A 109 11.69 -17.53 -14.86
CA PRO A 109 11.09 -18.21 -16.01
C PRO A 109 10.86 -19.68 -15.64
N GLN A 110 9.68 -20.22 -15.93
CA GLN A 110 9.44 -21.65 -15.81
C GLN A 110 10.55 -22.37 -16.59
N ALA A 111 11.29 -23.24 -15.89
CA ALA A 111 12.29 -24.12 -16.47
C ALA A 111 11.62 -25.21 -17.33
#